data_AF-A0A7C6Y052-F1
#
_entry.id   AF-A0A7C6Y052-F1
#
_cell.length_a   1.000
_cell.length_b   1.000
_cell.length_c   1.000
_cell.angle_alpha   90.00
_cell.angle_beta   90.00
_cell.angle_gamma   90.00
#
_symmetry.space_group_name_H-M   'P 1'
#
loop_
_entity.id
_entity.type
_entity.pdbx_description
1 polymer ?
#
loop_
_entity_poly.entity_id
_entity_poly.type
_entity_poly.pdbx_seq_one_letter_code
_entity_poly.pdbx_strand_id
1 'polypeptide(L)'
;MQTSYESEVLSLCRELVRRPSLSGQEGAAADLVAEEMAMLGYDHVARDDLGSVIGVMTGESTGPTVLIDAHLDVVPAISPESWTRPPFAGLSENGAIWGRGVVDTKGSLAAAVPAVAALGRRGMRGTLVMS
;
A
#
# COMPACT_ATOMS: atom_id res chain seq x y z
N MET A 1 12.12 -8.03 -19.01
CA MET A 1 12.60 -8.46 -17.69
C MET A 1 11.99 -7.51 -16.68
N GLN A 2 11.19 -8.04 -15.75
CA GLN A 2 10.55 -7.26 -14.69
C GLN A 2 11.62 -6.86 -13.66
N THR A 3 11.66 -5.60 -13.23
CA THR A 3 12.63 -5.14 -12.22
C THR A 3 12.23 -5.63 -10.82
N SER A 4 13.16 -5.66 -9.84
CA SER A 4 12.85 -6.05 -8.44
C SER A 4 11.68 -5.24 -7.88
N TYR A 5 11.75 -3.91 -8.04
CA TYR A 5 10.71 -2.98 -7.59
C TYR A 5 9.34 -3.23 -8.21
N GLU A 6 9.31 -3.53 -9.51
CA GLU A 6 8.04 -3.84 -10.18
C GLU A 6 7.43 -5.13 -9.62
N SER A 7 8.25 -6.14 -9.33
CA SER A 7 7.78 -7.37 -8.68
C SER A 7 7.26 -7.12 -7.27
N GLU A 8 7.93 -6.27 -6.49
CA GLU A 8 7.52 -5.90 -5.12
C GLU A 8 6.16 -5.19 -5.12
N VAL A 9 6.00 -4.17 -5.96
CA VAL A 9 4.73 -3.42 -6.12
C VAL A 9 3.59 -4.34 -6.53
N LEU A 10 3.81 -5.20 -7.53
CA LEU A 10 2.78 -6.12 -8.00
C LEU A 10 2.42 -7.15 -6.94
N SER A 11 3.40 -7.66 -6.19
CA SER A 11 3.19 -8.60 -5.10
C SER A 11 2.33 -7.97 -4.00
N LEU A 12 2.74 -6.79 -3.51
CA LEU A 12 2.02 -6.05 -2.47
C LEU A 12 0.58 -5.73 -2.89
N CYS A 13 0.37 -5.24 -4.12
CA CYS A 13 -0.97 -4.95 -4.65
C CYS A 13 -1.88 -6.19 -4.62
N ARG A 14 -1.35 -7.35 -5.08
CA ARG A 14 -2.11 -8.61 -5.09
C ARG A 14 -2.45 -9.07 -3.67
N GLU A 15 -1.51 -8.97 -2.75
CA GLU A 15 -1.72 -9.35 -1.34
C GLU A 15 -2.72 -8.42 -0.65
N LEU A 16 -2.69 -7.12 -0.93
CA LEU A 16 -3.70 -6.18 -0.44
C LEU A 16 -5.09 -6.52 -0.99
N VAL A 17 -5.22 -6.85 -2.27
CA VAL A 17 -6.51 -7.24 -2.88
C VAL A 17 -7.06 -8.53 -2.26
N ARG A 18 -6.18 -9.47 -1.88
CA ARG A 18 -6.55 -10.73 -1.21
C ARG A 18 -7.06 -10.58 0.22
N ARG A 19 -6.92 -9.40 0.80
CA ARG A 19 -7.43 -9.04 2.13
C ARG A 19 -8.60 -8.08 1.95
N PRO A 20 -9.85 -8.59 1.91
CA PRO A 20 -11.02 -7.71 1.90
C PRO A 20 -10.95 -6.77 3.09
N SER A 21 -11.07 -5.47 2.83
CA SER A 21 -10.93 -4.39 3.81
C SER A 21 -12.13 -3.47 3.65
N LEU A 22 -13.32 -3.92 4.04
CA LEU A 22 -14.47 -3.00 4.05
C LEU A 22 -14.24 -1.91 5.09
N SER A 23 -14.91 -0.77 4.96
CA SER A 23 -14.78 0.33 5.91
C SER A 23 -15.08 -0.16 7.34
N GLY A 24 -14.14 0.05 8.27
CA GLY A 24 -14.14 -0.45 9.65
C GLY A 24 -13.66 -1.90 9.84
N GLN A 25 -13.19 -2.57 8.77
CA GLN A 25 -12.69 -3.95 8.76
C GLN A 25 -11.33 -4.06 8.05
N GLU A 26 -10.52 -3.01 8.09
CA GLU A 26 -9.26 -2.89 7.37
C GLU A 26 -8.09 -3.61 8.05
N GLY A 27 -8.30 -4.14 9.25
CA GLY A 27 -7.25 -4.66 10.15
C GLY A 27 -6.18 -5.50 9.46
N ALA A 28 -6.58 -6.55 8.73
CA ALA A 28 -5.62 -7.43 8.05
C ALA A 28 -4.83 -6.74 6.92
N ALA A 29 -5.45 -5.78 6.23
CA ALA A 29 -4.76 -5.01 5.18
C ALA A 29 -3.81 -3.98 5.81
N ALA A 30 -4.22 -3.35 6.92
CA ALA A 30 -3.37 -2.45 7.69
C ALA A 30 -2.14 -3.16 8.27
N ASP A 31 -2.32 -4.37 8.81
CA ASP A 31 -1.21 -5.18 9.33
C ASP A 31 -0.18 -5.49 8.22
N LEU A 32 -0.65 -5.87 7.03
CA LEU A 32 0.21 -6.09 5.87
C LEU A 32 1.02 -4.83 5.50
N VAL A 33 0.38 -3.66 5.45
CA VAL A 33 1.09 -2.41 5.11
C VAL A 33 2.12 -2.05 6.19
N ALA A 34 1.78 -2.21 7.46
CA ALA A 34 2.69 -1.93 8.56
C ALA A 34 3.92 -2.86 8.54
N GLU A 35 3.71 -4.15 8.29
CA GLU A 35 4.78 -5.14 8.11
C GLU A 35 5.68 -4.79 6.93
N GLU A 36 5.09 -4.41 5.81
CA GLU A 36 5.83 -4.01 4.61
C GLU A 36 6.68 -2.76 4.86
N MET A 37 6.12 -1.71 5.46
CA MET A 37 6.87 -0.50 5.84
C MET A 37 8.03 -0.82 6.79
N ALA A 38 7.81 -1.70 7.76
CA ALA A 38 8.87 -2.11 8.69
C ALA A 38 10.00 -2.87 7.97
N MET A 39 9.66 -3.78 7.06
CA MET A 39 10.65 -4.50 6.24
C MET A 39 11.43 -3.57 5.30
N LEU A 40 10.78 -2.53 4.78
CA LEU A 40 11.38 -1.54 3.89
C LEU A 40 12.27 -0.51 4.61
N GLY A 41 12.33 -0.54 5.95
CA GLY A 41 13.25 0.28 6.73
C GLY A 41 12.78 1.71 7.01
N TYR A 42 11.46 1.91 7.09
CA TYR A 42 10.88 3.14 7.64
C TYR A 42 11.39 3.38 9.07
N ASP A 43 11.63 4.64 9.45
CA ASP A 43 12.11 5.02 10.78
C ASP A 43 11.11 4.70 11.87
N HIS A 44 9.85 4.95 11.57
CA HIS A 44 8.73 4.75 12.46
C HIS A 44 7.57 4.18 11.66
N VAL A 45 6.92 3.17 12.22
CA VAL A 45 5.67 2.61 11.73
C VAL A 45 4.73 2.52 12.93
N ALA A 46 3.56 3.11 12.82
CA ALA A 46 2.56 3.11 13.89
C ALA A 46 1.16 2.90 13.30
N ARG A 47 0.25 2.42 14.15
CA ARG A 47 -1.19 2.49 13.89
C ARG A 47 -1.83 3.48 14.85
N ASP A 48 -2.68 4.35 14.33
CA ASP A 48 -3.47 5.25 15.17
C ASP A 48 -4.68 4.53 15.80
N ASP A 49 -5.41 5.22 16.66
CA ASP A 49 -6.60 4.68 17.35
C ASP A 49 -7.76 4.34 16.39
N LEU A 50 -7.73 4.88 15.16
CA LEU A 50 -8.71 4.60 14.11
C LEU A 50 -8.26 3.46 13.18
N GLY A 51 -7.04 2.95 13.37
CA GLY A 51 -6.47 1.84 12.63
C GLY A 51 -5.67 2.24 11.39
N SER A 52 -5.48 3.53 11.10
CA SER A 52 -4.66 4.06 10.00
C SER A 52 -3.19 3.69 10.21
N VAL A 53 -2.45 3.40 9.15
CA VAL A 53 -1.04 3.01 9.23
C VAL A 53 -0.18 4.20 8.83
N ILE A 54 0.68 4.66 9.74
CA ILE A 54 1.55 5.81 9.51
C ILE A 54 3.00 5.35 9.48
N GLY A 55 3.66 5.55 8.35
CA GLY A 55 5.08 5.32 8.13
C GLY A 55 5.85 6.64 7.98
N VAL A 56 6.99 6.77 8.67
CA VAL A 56 7.86 7.97 8.59
C VAL A 56 9.25 7.62 8.06
N MET A 57 9.76 8.44 7.14
CA MET A 57 11.14 8.42 6.63
C MET A 57 11.77 9.80 6.79
N THR A 58 12.84 9.91 7.56
CA THR A 58 13.54 11.16 7.87
C THR A 58 14.85 11.27 7.08
N GLY A 59 15.02 12.41 6.41
CA GLY A 59 16.20 12.72 5.61
C GLY A 59 17.41 13.16 6.45
N GLU A 60 18.53 13.40 5.77
CA GLU A 60 19.81 13.74 6.41
C GLU A 60 19.87 15.16 6.97
N SER A 61 18.95 16.03 6.56
CA SER A 61 18.91 17.42 7.01
C SER A 61 17.49 17.98 7.07
N THR A 62 17.32 19.07 7.82
CA THR A 62 16.03 19.74 7.97
C THR A 62 15.47 20.23 6.64
N GLY A 63 14.17 20.05 6.46
CA GLY A 63 13.44 20.40 5.25
C GLY A 63 11.92 20.26 5.45
N PRO A 64 11.14 20.35 4.36
CA PRO A 64 9.69 20.22 4.43
C PRO A 64 9.25 18.79 4.78
N THR A 65 8.04 18.67 5.31
CA THR A 65 7.34 17.38 5.42
C THR A 65 6.41 17.22 4.23
N VAL A 66 6.44 16.07 3.57
CA VAL A 66 5.47 15.68 2.53
C VAL A 66 4.69 14.47 3.03
N LEU A 67 3.37 14.60 3.03
CA LEU A 67 2.44 13.50 3.30
C LEU A 67 1.99 12.89 1.98
N ILE A 68 2.11 11.57 1.87
CA ILE A 68 1.51 10.76 0.82
C ILE A 68 0.42 9.94 1.50
N ASP A 69 -0.82 10.18 1.10
CA ASP A 69 -2.01 9.63 1.74
C ASP A 69 -2.72 8.67 0.78
N ALA A 70 -3.11 7.50 1.27
CA ALA A 70 -3.95 6.57 0.55
C ALA A 70 -4.86 5.80 1.50
N HIS A 71 -6.12 5.61 1.12
CA HIS A 71 -7.03 4.79 1.91
C HIS A 71 -6.80 3.29 1.68
N LEU A 72 -7.22 2.48 2.66
CA LEU A 72 -7.13 1.02 2.63
C LEU A 72 -8.47 0.36 2.34
N ASP A 73 -9.56 1.05 2.66
CA ASP A 73 -10.88 0.47 2.62
C ASP A 73 -11.38 0.34 1.18
N VAL A 74 -12.33 -0.58 0.99
CA VAL A 74 -12.92 -0.81 -0.32
C VAL A 74 -14.41 -0.95 -0.18
N VAL A 75 -15.13 -0.47 -1.19
CA VAL A 75 -16.57 -0.73 -1.27
C VAL A 75 -16.85 -2.24 -1.40
N PRO A 76 -18.02 -2.71 -0.93
CA PRO A 76 -18.42 -4.10 -1.12
C PRO A 76 -18.39 -4.52 -2.60
N ALA A 77 -17.97 -5.74 -2.86
CA ALA A 77 -18.17 -6.36 -4.16
C ALA A 77 -19.63 -6.85 -4.25
N ILE A 78 -20.55 -5.97 -4.65
CA ILE A 78 -21.96 -6.33 -4.86
C ILE A 78 -22.04 -7.41 -5.94
N SER A 79 -22.88 -8.42 -5.71
CA SER A 79 -23.05 -9.60 -6.57
C SER A 79 -21.72 -10.24 -6.99
N PRO A 80 -20.93 -10.80 -6.05
CA PRO A 80 -19.65 -11.45 -6.39
C PRO A 80 -19.75 -12.47 -7.54
N GLU A 81 -20.89 -13.14 -7.66
CA GLU A 81 -21.21 -14.09 -8.72
C GLU A 81 -21.29 -13.47 -10.13
N SER A 82 -21.54 -12.17 -10.25
CA SER A 82 -21.59 -11.47 -11.54
C SER A 82 -20.21 -11.00 -12.02
N TRP A 83 -19.17 -11.15 -11.18
CA TRP A 83 -17.82 -10.78 -11.57
C TRP A 83 -17.22 -11.83 -12.50
N THR A 84 -16.59 -11.39 -13.58
CA THR A 84 -15.85 -12.28 -14.50
C THR A 84 -14.61 -12.90 -13.86
N ARG A 85 -14.13 -12.31 -12.76
CA ARG A 85 -12.99 -12.74 -11.95
C ARG A 85 -13.33 -12.52 -10.47
N PRO A 86 -13.01 -13.47 -9.55
CA PRO A 86 -13.35 -13.29 -8.15
C PRO A 86 -12.77 -11.98 -7.59
N PRO A 87 -13.60 -11.13 -6.93
CA PRO A 87 -13.23 -9.76 -6.62
C PRO A 87 -12.03 -9.63 -5.68
N PHE A 88 -11.77 -10.63 -4.84
CA PHE A 88 -10.68 -10.61 -3.87
C PHE A 88 -9.60 -11.68 -4.14
N ALA A 89 -9.50 -12.19 -5.36
CA ALA A 89 -8.45 -13.18 -5.69
C ALA A 89 -7.09 -12.53 -6.00
N GLY A 90 -7.06 -11.24 -6.36
CA GLY A 90 -5.85 -10.53 -6.77
C GLY A 90 -5.18 -11.23 -7.96
N LEU A 91 -5.95 -11.57 -9.00
CA LEU A 91 -5.45 -12.28 -10.19
C LEU A 91 -4.59 -11.36 -11.05
N SER A 92 -3.56 -11.90 -11.71
CA SER A 92 -2.71 -11.15 -12.64
C SER A 92 -2.77 -11.86 -13.98
N GLU A 93 -3.48 -11.27 -14.93
CA GLU A 93 -3.81 -11.89 -16.22
C GLU A 93 -3.84 -10.83 -17.30
N ASN A 94 -3.27 -11.14 -18.47
CA ASN A 94 -3.25 -10.27 -19.65
C ASN A 94 -2.69 -8.87 -19.37
N GLY A 95 -1.64 -8.78 -18.54
CA GLY A 95 -0.97 -7.52 -18.23
C GLY A 95 -1.71 -6.62 -17.22
N ALA A 96 -2.74 -7.14 -16.54
CA ALA A 96 -3.49 -6.40 -15.52
C ALA A 96 -3.67 -7.22 -14.24
N ILE A 97 -3.73 -6.51 -13.10
CA ILE A 97 -4.22 -7.08 -11.84
C ILE A 97 -5.73 -6.85 -11.76
N TRP A 98 -6.47 -7.89 -11.40
CA TRP A 98 -7.92 -7.86 -11.29
C TRP A 98 -8.36 -8.05 -9.83
N GLY A 99 -9.25 -7.16 -9.38
CA GLY A 99 -9.92 -7.28 -8.10
C GLY A 99 -10.49 -5.95 -7.59
N ARG A 100 -11.37 -6.05 -6.61
CA ARG A 100 -11.88 -4.92 -5.84
C ARG A 100 -10.71 -4.26 -5.10
N GLY A 101 -10.59 -2.95 -5.26
CA GLY A 101 -9.58 -2.16 -4.61
C GLY A 101 -8.34 -1.90 -5.46
N VAL A 102 -8.13 -2.62 -6.58
CA VAL A 102 -6.90 -2.45 -7.39
C VAL A 102 -6.70 -1.01 -7.83
N VAL A 103 -7.74 -0.37 -8.38
CA VAL A 103 -7.67 1.02 -8.84
C VAL A 103 -7.92 2.01 -7.70
N ASP A 104 -8.82 1.65 -6.78
CA ASP A 104 -9.33 2.52 -5.71
C ASP A 104 -9.22 1.78 -4.38
N THR A 105 -8.08 1.87 -3.67
CA THR A 105 -6.81 2.59 -4.00
C THR A 105 -5.56 1.72 -3.84
N LYS A 106 -5.73 0.41 -3.67
CA LYS A 106 -4.65 -0.53 -3.27
C LYS A 106 -3.49 -0.56 -4.26
N GLY A 107 -3.72 -0.31 -5.55
CA GLY A 107 -2.64 -0.25 -6.55
C GLY A 107 -1.73 0.95 -6.37
N SER A 108 -2.28 2.15 -6.15
CA SER A 108 -1.46 3.34 -5.88
C SER A 108 -0.79 3.27 -4.52
N LEU A 109 -1.48 2.74 -3.50
CA LEU A 109 -0.89 2.46 -2.19
C LEU A 109 0.31 1.50 -2.31
N ALA A 110 0.15 0.39 -3.04
CA ALA A 110 1.20 -0.59 -3.25
C ALA A 110 2.41 -0.05 -4.02
N ALA A 111 2.22 0.99 -4.83
CA ALA A 111 3.30 1.69 -5.50
C ALA A 111 3.99 2.72 -4.57
N ALA A 112 3.20 3.45 -3.78
CA ALA A 112 3.69 4.54 -2.92
C ALA A 112 4.59 4.03 -1.79
N VAL A 113 4.20 2.95 -1.10
CA VAL A 113 4.93 2.37 0.03
C VAL A 113 6.40 2.06 -0.32
N PRO A 114 6.71 1.21 -1.33
CA PRO A 114 8.09 0.95 -1.71
C PRO A 114 8.77 2.18 -2.34
N ALA A 115 8.04 3.07 -3.01
CA ALA A 115 8.64 4.28 -3.60
C ALA A 115 9.18 5.25 -2.55
N VAL A 116 8.46 5.43 -1.43
CA VAL A 116 8.92 6.24 -0.29
C VAL A 116 10.21 5.67 0.31
N ALA A 117 10.28 4.35 0.48
CA ALA A 117 11.49 3.68 0.93
C ALA A 117 12.65 3.81 -0.07
N ALA A 118 12.37 3.61 -1.37
CA ALA A 118 13.35 3.60 -2.44
C ALA A 118 14.01 4.95 -2.70
N LEU A 119 13.37 6.07 -2.33
CA LEU A 119 14.02 7.40 -2.38
C LEU A 119 15.30 7.41 -1.55
N GLY A 120 15.33 6.61 -0.47
CA GLY A 120 16.44 6.55 0.46
C GLY A 120 16.67 7.88 1.18
N ARG A 121 17.73 7.92 1.99
CA ARG A 121 18.03 9.09 2.84
C ARG A 121 19.04 10.04 2.23
N ARG A 122 19.90 9.51 1.35
CA ARG A 122 21.08 10.22 0.87
C ARG A 122 20.69 11.43 0.05
N GLY A 123 20.98 12.63 0.57
CA GLY A 123 20.59 13.89 -0.04
C GLY A 123 19.11 14.27 0.11
N MET A 124 18.30 13.46 0.82
CA MET A 124 16.92 13.81 1.15
C MET A 124 16.90 14.88 2.25
N ARG A 125 16.13 15.94 2.04
CA ARG A 125 15.89 16.99 3.03
C ARG A 125 14.45 16.91 3.52
N GLY A 126 14.27 16.98 4.84
CA GLY A 126 12.96 16.92 5.47
C GLY A 126 12.46 15.50 5.70
N THR A 127 11.14 15.31 5.66
CA THR A 127 10.48 14.08 6.10
C THR A 127 9.43 13.65 5.07
N LEU A 128 9.39 12.36 4.75
CA LEU A 128 8.27 11.75 4.06
C LEU A 128 7.40 11.01 5.09
N VAL A 129 6.10 11.23 5.01
CA VAL A 129 5.10 10.48 5.76
C VAL A 129 4.22 9.75 4.76
N MET A 130 4.07 8.44 4.95
CA MET A 130 3.09 7.63 4.26
C MET A 130 1.95 7.37 5.25
N SER A 131 0.71 7.66 4.86
CA SER A 131 -0.49 7.40 5.65
C SER A 131 -1.56 6.67 4.85
#